data_AF-A0A8K0CUA2-F1
#
_entry.id   AF-A0A8K0CUA2-F1
#
_cell.length_a   1.000
_cell.length_b   1.000
_cell.length_c   1.000
_cell.angle_alpha   90.00
_cell.angle_beta   90.00
_cell.angle_gamma   90.00
#
_symmetry.space_group_name_H-M   'P 1'
#
loop_
_entity.id
_entity.type
_entity.pdbx_description
1 polymer ?
#
loop_
_entity_poly.entity_id
_entity_poly.type
_entity_poly.pdbx_seq_one_letter_code
_entity_poly.pdbx_strand_id
1 'polypeptide(L)'
;MTVRDVEKMIGYVKENNNKRCKENKMALSNLEKQAKKKLNSSNSKYPSAKVDDTVRVRVPDADRAGSDQRNLLATVTEITENNHYKLGTKYGILSQSFSKNQFTVCKERFISAEKHFSSGCRA
;
A
#
# COMPACT_ATOMS: atom_id res chain seq x y z
N MET A 1 -27.86 -42.96 -32.56
CA MET A 1 -27.03 -41.74 -32.67
C MET A 1 -26.02 -41.99 -33.76
N THR A 2 -26.01 -41.19 -34.83
CA THR A 2 -25.11 -41.43 -35.97
C THR A 2 -23.77 -40.76 -35.74
N VAL A 3 -22.71 -41.26 -36.39
CA VAL A 3 -21.37 -40.63 -36.36
C VAL A 3 -21.41 -39.13 -36.70
N ARG A 4 -22.30 -38.72 -37.61
CA ARG A 4 -22.52 -37.31 -37.97
C ARG A 4 -23.09 -36.47 -36.83
N ASP A 5 -23.90 -37.05 -35.95
CA ASP A 5 -24.47 -36.35 -34.80
C ASP A 5 -23.40 -36.12 -33.72
N VAL A 6 -22.50 -37.10 -33.54
CA VAL A 6 -21.34 -37.00 -32.63
C VAL A 6 -20.38 -35.90 -33.10
N GLU A 7 -20.06 -35.85 -34.40
CA GLU A 7 -19.18 -34.83 -34.98
C GLU A 7 -19.74 -33.40 -34.82
N LYS A 8 -21.05 -33.22 -35.04
CA LYS A 8 -21.72 -31.93 -34.80
C LYS A 8 -21.63 -31.50 -33.34
N MET A 9 -21.84 -32.44 -32.41
CA MET A 9 -21.76 -32.16 -30.98
C MET A 9 -20.33 -31.78 -30.56
N ILE A 10 -19.33 -32.48 -31.08
CA ILE A 10 -17.91 -32.13 -30.88
C ILE A 10 -17.60 -30.73 -31.43
N GLY A 11 -18.10 -30.39 -32.62
CA GLY A 11 -17.94 -29.06 -33.22
C GLY A 11 -18.51 -27.95 -32.33
N TYR A 12 -19.75 -28.13 -31.86
CA TYR A 12 -20.43 -27.18 -30.97
C TYR A 12 -19.65 -26.96 -29.65
N VAL A 13 -19.15 -28.02 -29.03
CA VAL A 13 -18.35 -27.93 -27.80
C VAL A 13 -17.04 -27.18 -28.06
N LYS A 14 -16.35 -27.46 -29.17
CA LYS A 14 -15.11 -26.77 -29.55
C LYS A 14 -15.32 -25.26 -29.75
N GLU A 15 -16.40 -24.87 -30.42
CA GLU A 15 -16.71 -23.47 -30.69
C GLU A 15 -17.02 -22.68 -29.41
N ASN A 16 -17.83 -23.24 -28.51
CA ASN A 16 -18.13 -22.62 -27.22
C ASN A 16 -16.89 -22.47 -26.33
N ASN A 17 -16.01 -23.48 -26.31
CA ASN A 17 -14.75 -23.41 -25.58
C ASN A 17 -13.82 -22.33 -26.15
N ASN A 18 -13.78 -22.17 -27.47
CA ASN A 18 -13.00 -21.12 -28.12
C ASN A 18 -13.54 -19.73 -27.76
N LYS A 19 -14.87 -19.54 -27.78
CA LYS A 19 -15.53 -18.31 -27.35
C LYS A 19 -15.19 -17.95 -25.91
N ARG A 20 -15.35 -18.91 -24.98
CA ARG A 20 -14.98 -18.74 -23.56
C ARG A 20 -13.51 -18.39 -23.37
N CYS A 21 -12.61 -19.04 -24.12
CA CYS A 21 -11.18 -18.75 -24.04
C CYS A 21 -10.86 -17.31 -24.49
N LYS A 22 -11.52 -16.82 -25.54
CA LYS A 22 -11.39 -15.42 -25.99
C LYS A 22 -11.91 -14.45 -24.93
N GLU A 23 -13.09 -14.69 -24.38
CA GLU A 23 -13.69 -13.86 -23.32
C GLU A 23 -12.80 -13.83 -22.06
N ASN A 24 -12.27 -14.98 -21.63
CA ASN A 24 -11.34 -15.07 -20.49
C ASN A 24 -10.05 -14.29 -20.73
N LYS A 25 -9.46 -14.39 -21.93
CA LYS A 25 -8.26 -13.60 -22.28
C LYS A 25 -8.52 -12.09 -22.21
N MET A 26 -9.68 -11.66 -22.70
CA MET A 26 -10.09 -10.26 -22.64
C MET A 26 -10.34 -9.80 -21.20
N ALA A 27 -11.00 -10.62 -20.39
CA ALA A 27 -11.23 -10.33 -18.98
C ALA A 27 -9.92 -10.19 -18.19
N LEU A 28 -8.97 -11.11 -18.39
CA LEU A 28 -7.64 -11.04 -17.78
C LEU A 28 -6.89 -9.76 -18.18
N SER A 29 -6.85 -9.44 -19.47
CA SER A 29 -6.22 -8.20 -19.94
C SER A 29 -6.86 -6.95 -19.31
N ASN A 30 -8.18 -6.92 -19.15
CA ASN A 30 -8.87 -5.81 -18.52
C ASN A 30 -8.57 -5.71 -17.03
N LEU A 31 -8.47 -6.83 -16.32
CA LEU A 31 -8.06 -6.87 -14.91
C LEU A 31 -6.61 -6.35 -14.74
N GLU A 32 -5.69 -6.75 -15.61
CA GLU A 32 -4.31 -6.26 -15.60
C GLU A 32 -4.24 -4.74 -15.83
N LYS A 33 -5.00 -4.23 -16.80
CA LYS A 33 -5.11 -2.78 -17.05
C LYS A 33 -5.65 -2.04 -15.84
N GLN A 34 -6.68 -2.59 -15.18
CA GLN A 34 -7.23 -1.99 -13.96
C GLN A 34 -6.24 -2.03 -12.80
N ALA A 35 -5.54 -3.15 -12.59
CA ALA A 35 -4.51 -3.28 -11.57
C ALA A 35 -3.39 -2.25 -11.78
N LYS A 36 -2.90 -2.09 -13.02
CA LYS A 36 -1.91 -1.07 -13.38
C LYS A 36 -2.42 0.34 -13.12
N LYS A 37 -3.66 0.64 -13.49
CA LYS A 37 -4.28 1.95 -13.21
C LYS A 37 -4.36 2.23 -11.72
N LYS A 38 -4.78 1.24 -10.90
CA LYS A 38 -4.83 1.36 -9.45
C LYS A 38 -3.44 1.59 -8.85
N LEU A 39 -2.44 0.83 -9.29
CA LEU A 39 -1.06 1.00 -8.82
C LEU A 39 -0.54 2.41 -9.11
N ASN A 40 -0.72 2.90 -10.33
CA ASN A 40 -0.30 4.26 -10.71
C ASN A 40 -1.02 5.34 -9.89
N SER A 41 -2.34 5.17 -9.68
CA SER A 41 -3.11 6.11 -8.86
C SER A 41 -2.65 6.11 -7.40
N SER A 42 -2.29 4.95 -6.85
CA SER A 42 -1.75 4.83 -5.49
C SER A 42 -0.40 5.51 -5.37
N ASN A 43 0.52 5.27 -6.31
CA ASN A 43 1.85 5.88 -6.32
C ASN A 43 1.78 7.41 -6.47
N SER A 44 0.81 7.91 -7.23
CA SER A 44 0.59 9.36 -7.37
C SER A 44 0.00 9.99 -6.10
N LYS A 45 -0.88 9.28 -5.39
CA LYS A 45 -1.54 9.78 -4.17
C LYS A 45 -0.63 9.76 -2.95
N TYR A 46 0.26 8.78 -2.87
CA TYR A 46 1.12 8.53 -1.72
C TYR A 46 2.60 8.63 -2.13
N PRO A 47 3.20 9.84 -2.09
CA PRO A 47 4.59 10.02 -2.47
C PRO A 47 5.53 9.27 -1.51
N SER A 48 6.64 8.77 -2.04
CA SER A 48 7.68 8.15 -1.23
C SER A 48 8.36 9.21 -0.35
N ALA A 49 8.49 8.92 0.95
CA ALA A 49 9.30 9.72 1.86
C ALA A 49 10.78 9.31 1.78
N LYS A 50 11.67 10.22 2.15
CA LYS A 50 13.10 9.96 2.35
C LYS A 50 13.41 9.83 3.83
N VAL A 51 14.56 9.24 4.15
CA VAL A 51 15.12 9.29 5.51
C VAL A 51 15.29 10.75 5.91
N ASP A 52 15.01 11.05 7.18
CA ASP A 52 14.99 12.39 7.78
C ASP A 52 13.84 13.32 7.35
N ASP A 53 12.92 12.87 6.49
CA ASP A 53 11.71 13.65 6.23
C ASP A 53 10.75 13.59 7.42
N THR A 54 10.14 14.72 7.74
CA THR A 54 9.06 14.77 8.73
C THR A 54 7.76 14.30 8.08
N VAL A 55 7.09 13.37 8.75
CA VAL A 55 5.81 12.80 8.36
C VAL A 55 4.78 13.01 9.46
N ARG A 56 3.52 13.06 9.04
CA ARG A 56 2.36 13.16 9.90
C ARG A 56 1.61 11.84 9.88
N VAL A 57 1.47 11.20 11.03
CA VAL A 57 0.73 9.96 11.23
C VAL A 57 -0.58 10.28 11.93
N ARG A 58 -1.69 9.76 11.42
CA ARG A 58 -2.99 9.92 12.09
C ARG A 58 -3.13 8.88 13.20
N VAL A 59 -3.43 9.34 14.41
CA VAL A 59 -3.67 8.45 15.55
C VAL A 59 -5.15 8.00 15.50
N PRO A 60 -5.42 6.69 15.59
CA PRO A 60 -6.79 6.17 15.70
C PRO A 60 -7.50 6.71 16.95
N ASP A 61 -8.82 6.88 16.88
CA ASP A 61 -9.58 7.39 18.04
C ASP A 61 -9.55 6.43 19.25
N ALA A 62 -9.28 5.14 19.04
CA ALA A 62 -9.11 4.16 20.12
C ALA A 62 -7.84 4.38 20.96
N ASP A 63 -6.77 4.85 20.32
CA ASP A 63 -5.47 5.10 20.96
C ASP A 63 -5.35 6.55 21.47
N ARG A 64 -6.35 7.39 21.20
CA ARG A 64 -6.32 8.83 21.44
C ARG A 64 -7.10 9.18 22.70
N ALA A 65 -6.47 9.82 23.69
CA ALA A 65 -7.22 10.43 24.78
C ALA A 65 -8.02 11.64 24.24
N GLY A 66 -9.14 11.98 24.89
CA GLY A 66 -10.08 12.99 24.37
C GLY A 66 -9.43 14.33 23.97
N SER A 67 -8.42 14.76 24.72
CA SER A 67 -7.68 16.01 24.52
C SER A 67 -6.46 15.91 23.59
N ASP A 68 -6.08 14.70 23.16
CA ASP A 68 -4.88 14.51 22.35
C ASP A 68 -5.08 14.94 20.91
N GLN A 69 -3.99 15.41 20.31
CA GLN A 69 -3.93 15.79 18.90
C GLN A 69 -4.20 14.56 18.00
N ARG A 70 -4.98 14.75 16.93
CA ARG A 70 -5.30 13.67 15.98
C ARG A 70 -4.11 13.20 15.13
N ASN A 71 -3.01 13.97 15.14
CA ASN A 71 -1.88 13.78 14.28
C ASN A 71 -0.59 13.80 15.10
N LEU A 72 0.22 12.75 14.95
CA LEU A 72 1.56 12.63 15.49
C LEU A 72 2.58 13.05 14.42
N LEU A 73 3.55 13.90 14.81
CA LEU A 73 4.71 14.21 13.97
C LEU A 73 5.85 13.23 14.29
N ALA A 74 6.40 12.63 13.24
CA ALA A 74 7.52 11.71 13.32
C ALA A 74 8.49 11.95 12.15
N THR A 75 9.72 11.49 12.28
CA THR A 75 10.75 11.53 11.26
C THR A 75 11.01 10.12 10.74
N VAL A 76 11.22 9.96 9.43
CA VAL A 76 11.58 8.66 8.86
C VAL A 76 12.99 8.30 9.27
N THR A 77 13.15 7.21 10.03
CA THR A 77 14.46 6.74 10.52
C THR A 77 15.08 5.74 9.55
N GLU A 78 14.29 4.80 9.05
CA GLU A 78 14.78 3.72 8.18
C GLU A 78 13.71 3.36 7.15
N ILE A 79 14.16 2.96 5.96
CA ILE A 79 13.32 2.42 4.89
C ILE A 79 13.80 1.00 4.62
N THR A 80 12.95 0.02 4.90
CA THR A 80 13.22 -1.40 4.62
C THR A 80 13.08 -1.68 3.12
N GLU A 81 13.77 -2.72 2.63
CA GLU A 81 13.74 -3.18 1.23
C GLU A 81 12.32 -3.36 0.66
N ASN A 82 11.36 -3.71 1.51
CA ASN A 82 9.96 -3.91 1.14
C ASN A 82 9.12 -2.62 1.12
N ASN A 83 9.70 -1.42 1.00
CA ASN A 83 9.00 -0.12 1.06
C ASN A 83 8.19 0.11 2.36
N HIS A 84 8.69 -0.44 3.47
CA HIS A 84 8.16 -0.16 4.79
C HIS A 84 9.06 0.85 5.51
N TYR A 85 8.45 1.70 6.33
CA TYR A 85 9.09 2.86 6.95
C TYR A 85 9.07 2.68 8.46
N LYS A 86 10.24 2.85 9.10
CA LYS A 86 10.31 3.04 10.55
C LYS A 86 10.27 4.52 10.86
N LEU A 87 9.44 4.88 11.82
CA LEU A 87 9.20 6.26 12.21
C LEU A 87 9.76 6.51 13.61
N GLY A 88 10.51 7.60 13.77
CA GLY A 88 11.05 8.08 15.02
C GLY A 88 10.34 9.34 15.47
N THR A 89 9.97 9.41 16.74
CA THR A 89 9.48 10.64 17.39
C THR A 89 10.53 11.14 18.36
N LYS A 90 10.30 12.31 18.95
CA LYS A 90 11.15 12.82 20.05
C LYS A 90 11.20 11.90 21.29
N TYR A 91 10.26 10.97 21.41
CA TYR A 91 10.17 10.03 22.54
C TYR A 91 10.76 8.65 22.23
N GLY A 92 11.18 8.41 20.99
CA GLY A 92 11.71 7.12 20.55
C GLY A 92 11.11 6.65 19.23
N ILE A 93 11.49 5.44 18.83
CA ILE A 93 11.09 4.80 17.57
C ILE A 93 9.77 4.06 17.77
N LEU A 94 8.83 4.24 16.83
CA LEU A 94 7.59 3.47 16.83
C LEU A 94 7.90 2.00 16.53
N SER A 95 7.32 1.10 17.32
CA SER A 95 7.51 -0.35 17.16
C SER A 95 6.94 -0.90 15.85
N GLN A 96 5.88 -0.27 15.34
CA GLN A 96 5.22 -0.66 14.09
C GLN A 96 5.95 -0.08 12.87
N SER A 97 6.02 -0.87 11.79
CA SER A 97 6.43 -0.38 10.48
C SER A 97 5.24 0.17 9.70
N PHE A 98 5.47 1.28 9.01
CA PHE A 98 4.44 2.01 8.28
C PHE A 98 4.59 1.85 6.77
N SER A 99 3.49 1.90 6.05
CA SER A 99 3.46 2.01 4.59
C SER A 99 3.06 3.43 4.16
N LYS A 100 3.34 3.78 2.90
CA LYS A 100 3.19 5.16 2.39
C LYS A 100 1.78 5.75 2.54
N ASN A 101 0.75 4.92 2.64
CA ASN A 101 -0.64 5.36 2.75
C ASN A 101 -1.07 5.66 4.21
N GLN A 102 -0.26 5.29 5.20
CA GLN A 102 -0.57 5.47 6.62
C GLN A 102 -0.07 6.81 7.18
N PHE A 103 0.75 7.53 6.42
CA PHE A 103 1.27 8.84 6.80
C PHE A 103 1.21 9.83 5.64
N THR A 104 1.42 11.11 5.95
CA THR A 104 1.54 12.17 4.96
C THR A 104 2.89 12.86 5.15
N VAL A 105 3.66 13.02 4.08
CA VAL A 105 4.93 13.74 4.12
C VAL A 105 4.67 15.24 4.31
N CYS A 106 5.33 15.84 5.28
CA CYS A 106 5.31 17.28 5.50
C CYS A 106 6.29 17.97 4.55
N LYS A 107 5.95 19.16 4.06
CA LYS A 107 6.87 19.97 3.23
C LYS A 107 8.03 20.53 4.06
N GLU A 108 7.76 20.79 5.33
CA GLU A 108 8.69 21.37 6.29
C GLU A 108 9.25 20.29 7.21
N ARG A 109 10.51 20.48 7.62
CA ARG A 109 11.19 19.61 8.58
C ARG A 109 11.01 20.18 9.97
N PHE A 110 10.09 19.58 10.74
CA PHE A 110 9.77 20.04 12.10
C PHE A 110 10.66 19.38 13.16
N ILE A 111 11.22 18.20 12.86
CA ILE A 111 11.98 17.38 13.82
C ILE A 111 13.29 16.93 13.17
N SER A 112 14.43 17.32 13.76
CA SER A 112 15.75 16.87 13.33
C SER A 112 16.10 15.51 13.94
N ALA A 113 16.58 14.57 13.12
CA ALA A 113 16.94 13.22 13.55
C ALA A 113 18.09 13.17 14.58
N GLU A 114 18.94 14.20 14.62
CA GLU A 114 20.16 14.21 15.45
C GLU A 114 19.92 14.45 16.95
N LYS A 115 18.75 14.92 17.39
CA LYS A 115 18.62 15.54 18.73
C LYS A 115 17.82 14.79 19.79
N HIS A 116 17.25 13.61 19.53
CA HIS A 116 16.26 13.04 20.45
C HIS A 116 16.41 11.55 20.81
N PHE A 117 17.50 10.89 20.41
CA PHE A 117 17.73 9.48 20.79
C PHE A 117 18.49 9.32 22.13
N SER A 118 18.78 10.40 22.86
CA SER A 118 19.53 10.32 24.12
C SER A 118 18.65 10.38 25.36
N SER A 119 18.94 9.41 26.24
CA SER A 119 18.55 9.22 27.64
C SER A 119 17.12 8.74 27.92
N GLY A 120 17.04 7.46 28.28
CA GLY A 120 15.85 6.81 28.78
C GLY A 120 15.45 7.29 30.17
N CYS A 121 14.16 7.20 30.43
CA CYS A 121 13.63 7.18 31.79
C CYS A 121 13.47 5.71 32.19
N ARG A 122 14.33 5.26 33.12
CA ARG A 122 14.03 4.09 33.95
C ARG A 122 12.87 4.48 34.86
N ALA A 123 11.83 3.65 34.89
CA ALA A 123 10.89 3.56 36.00
C ALA A 123 11.11 2.19 36.65
#